data_AF-A0A4R4W7Z4-F1
#
_entry.id   AF-A0A4R4W7Z4-F1
#
_cell.length_a   1.000
_cell.length_b   1.000
_cell.length_c   1.000
_cell.angle_alpha   90.00
_cell.angle_beta   90.00
_cell.angle_gamma   90.00
#
_symmetry.space_group_name_H-M   'P 1'
#
loop_
_entity.id
_entity.type
_entity.pdbx_description
1 polymer ?
#
loop_
_entity_poly.entity_id
_entity_poly.type
_entity_poly.pdbx_seq_one_letter_code
_entity_poly.pdbx_strand_id
1 'polypeptide(L)'
;VAGGAAARVKRGLREALLARPAGDAGARVTLLTRGLDAVDPFFTGYVPQLLAACVVPVVVLARLVTVDWASAVVVLVTVPLVPVFGALVGMRTAALTGRQWALLHRLGGHFRDVLAGLPTLRAFGRTGHQSGVVRELADGHRRASVRALRVAFLSSLVLELVCALSVALVAVPVGLRLLEGRMALSAGLLVLVLTPEVYLPLRALGQRFHASAEGVAAAEAAFAALDVPAPRAGGRV
;
A
#
# COMPACT_ATOMS: atom_id res chain seq x y z
N VAL A 1 -5.26 -22.34 1.50
CA VAL A 1 -6.53 -21.58 1.68
C VAL A 1 -6.53 -20.24 0.93
N ALA A 2 -5.53 -19.37 1.14
CA ALA A 2 -5.40 -18.07 0.44
C ALA A 2 -5.43 -18.13 -1.10
N GLY A 3 -4.67 -19.05 -1.71
CA GLY A 3 -4.66 -19.21 -3.18
C GLY A 3 -6.01 -19.65 -3.77
N GLY A 4 -6.80 -20.41 -3.01
CA GLY A 4 -8.15 -20.84 -3.43
C GLY A 4 -9.22 -19.74 -3.31
N ALA A 5 -8.99 -18.72 -2.50
CA ALA A 5 -9.85 -17.53 -2.43
C ALA A 5 -9.57 -16.59 -3.61
N ALA A 6 -8.29 -16.32 -3.88
CA ALA A 6 -7.87 -15.52 -5.05
C ALA A 6 -8.40 -16.13 -6.37
N ALA A 7 -8.24 -17.44 -6.55
CA ALA A 7 -8.73 -18.14 -7.74
C ALA A 7 -10.24 -18.05 -7.95
N ARG A 8 -11.05 -18.05 -6.87
CA ARG A 8 -12.51 -17.90 -6.94
C ARG A 8 -12.93 -16.48 -7.30
N VAL A 9 -12.29 -15.48 -6.69
CA VAL A 9 -12.53 -14.06 -7.02
C VAL A 9 -12.15 -13.78 -8.47
N LYS A 10 -10.97 -14.27 -8.92
CA LYS A 10 -10.54 -14.16 -10.31
C LYS A 10 -11.53 -14.79 -11.29
N ARG A 11 -12.07 -15.97 -10.95
CA ARG A 11 -13.05 -16.68 -11.79
C ARG A 11 -14.38 -15.92 -11.89
N GLY A 12 -14.90 -15.44 -10.76
CA GLY A 12 -16.14 -14.64 -10.75
C GLY A 12 -16.00 -13.30 -11.48
N LEU A 13 -14.85 -12.63 -11.36
CA LEU A 13 -14.56 -11.40 -12.11
C LEU A 13 -14.52 -11.66 -13.63
N ARG A 14 -13.90 -12.78 -14.03
CA ARG A 14 -13.78 -13.19 -15.44
C ARG A 14 -15.14 -13.51 -16.04
N GLU A 15 -16.00 -14.22 -15.31
CA GLU A 15 -17.37 -14.52 -15.73
C GLU A 15 -18.23 -13.25 -15.85
N ALA A 16 -18.14 -12.32 -14.88
CA ALA A 16 -18.86 -11.05 -14.91
C ALA A 16 -18.41 -10.13 -16.06
N LEU A 17 -17.12 -10.13 -16.40
CA LEU A 17 -16.56 -9.37 -17.53
C LEU A 17 -16.96 -9.97 -18.90
N LEU A 18 -17.09 -11.29 -18.98
CA LEU A 18 -17.54 -11.98 -20.21
C LEU A 18 -19.04 -11.77 -20.48
N ALA A 19 -19.84 -11.55 -19.43
CA ALA A 19 -21.27 -11.31 -19.55
C ALA A 19 -21.66 -9.88 -20.00
N ARG A 20 -20.71 -8.93 -20.05
CA ARG A 20 -20.98 -7.54 -20.47
C ARG A 20 -20.84 -7.34 -22.00
N PRO A 21 -21.74 -6.57 -22.63
CA PRO A 21 -21.69 -6.28 -24.07
C PRO A 21 -20.41 -5.50 -24.45
N ALA A 22 -20.01 -5.62 -25.71
CA ALA A 22 -18.68 -5.26 -26.17
C ALA A 22 -18.34 -3.75 -26.07
N GLY A 23 -17.63 -3.34 -25.02
CA GLY A 23 -16.93 -2.04 -24.91
C GLY A 23 -15.45 -2.11 -25.32
N ASP A 24 -14.72 -0.99 -25.29
CA ASP A 24 -13.33 -0.86 -25.79
C ASP A 24 -12.41 -2.07 -25.42
N ALA A 25 -11.88 -2.75 -26.44
CA ALA A 25 -11.12 -3.98 -26.30
C ALA A 25 -9.80 -3.77 -25.53
N GLY A 26 -9.21 -2.57 -25.64
CA GLY A 26 -7.98 -2.19 -24.93
C GLY A 26 -8.18 -2.07 -23.41
N ALA A 27 -9.31 -1.53 -22.97
CA ALA A 27 -9.67 -1.44 -21.56
C ALA A 27 -9.90 -2.85 -20.97
N ARG A 28 -10.60 -3.74 -21.69
CA ARG A 28 -10.84 -5.13 -21.26
C ARG A 28 -9.54 -5.94 -21.10
N VAL A 29 -8.59 -5.83 -22.01
CA VAL A 29 -7.28 -6.52 -21.90
C VAL A 29 -6.47 -5.97 -20.72
N THR A 30 -6.50 -4.66 -20.49
CA THR A 30 -5.78 -4.03 -19.37
C THR A 30 -6.36 -4.44 -18.01
N LEU A 31 -7.68 -4.60 -17.90
CA LEU A 31 -8.36 -5.10 -16.70
C LEU A 31 -8.16 -6.59 -16.45
N LEU A 32 -8.27 -7.40 -17.50
CA LEU A 32 -8.07 -8.85 -17.41
C LEU A 32 -6.62 -9.22 -17.07
N THR A 33 -5.66 -8.34 -17.36
CA THR A 33 -4.25 -8.56 -17.01
C THR A 33 -3.92 -7.87 -15.68
N ARG A 34 -3.86 -6.53 -15.64
CA ARG A 34 -3.41 -5.79 -14.45
C ARG A 34 -4.38 -5.83 -13.27
N GLY A 35 -5.68 -5.79 -13.53
CA GLY A 35 -6.71 -5.78 -12.48
C GLY A 35 -6.81 -7.13 -11.75
N LEU A 36 -6.74 -8.23 -12.49
CA LEU A 36 -6.71 -9.58 -11.92
C LEU A 36 -5.38 -9.88 -11.23
N ASP A 37 -4.24 -9.45 -11.78
CA ASP A 37 -2.94 -9.66 -11.15
C ASP A 37 -2.78 -8.90 -9.83
N ALA A 38 -3.47 -7.75 -9.68
CA ALA A 38 -3.49 -6.99 -8.42
C ALA A 38 -4.28 -7.68 -7.28
N VAL A 39 -5.14 -8.67 -7.57
CA VAL A 39 -5.92 -9.42 -6.57
C VAL A 39 -5.06 -10.46 -5.84
N ASP A 40 -4.06 -11.03 -6.50
CA ASP A 40 -3.21 -12.07 -5.91
C ASP A 40 -2.42 -11.57 -4.69
N PRO A 41 -1.72 -10.41 -4.73
CA PRO A 41 -1.00 -9.88 -3.57
C PRO A 41 -1.90 -9.60 -2.36
N PHE A 42 -3.16 -9.22 -2.57
CA PHE A 42 -4.11 -8.94 -1.49
C PHE A 42 -4.43 -10.21 -0.69
N PHE A 43 -4.79 -11.30 -1.38
CA PHE A 43 -5.18 -12.55 -0.73
C PHE A 43 -3.99 -13.40 -0.29
N THR A 44 -2.86 -13.36 -1.02
CA THR A 44 -1.66 -14.14 -0.68
C THR A 44 -0.76 -13.42 0.32
N GLY A 45 -0.81 -12.09 0.39
CA GLY A 45 0.06 -11.27 1.24
C GLY A 45 -0.69 -10.54 2.36
N TYR A 46 -1.63 -9.66 2.02
CA TYR A 46 -2.25 -8.75 3.00
C TYR A 46 -3.13 -9.47 4.03
N VAL A 47 -4.07 -10.33 3.58
CA VAL A 47 -5.01 -11.02 4.48
C VAL A 47 -4.31 -11.94 5.49
N PRO A 48 -3.35 -12.82 5.11
CA PRO A 48 -2.61 -13.62 6.08
C PRO A 48 -1.84 -12.76 7.08
N GLN A 49 -1.30 -11.62 6.62
CA GLN A 49 -0.59 -10.69 7.50
C GLN A 49 -1.51 -10.01 8.51
N LEU A 50 -2.72 -9.67 8.09
CA LEU A 50 -3.73 -9.07 8.97
C LEU A 50 -4.07 -10.02 10.12
N LEU A 51 -4.26 -11.31 9.82
CA LEU A 51 -4.47 -12.33 10.84
C LEU A 51 -3.29 -12.41 11.82
N ALA A 52 -2.05 -12.46 11.31
CA ALA A 52 -0.87 -12.46 12.17
C ALA A 52 -0.79 -11.19 13.04
N ALA A 53 -1.11 -10.03 12.48
CA ALA A 53 -1.12 -8.74 13.17
C ALA A 53 -2.20 -8.63 14.26
N CYS A 54 -3.26 -9.43 14.21
CA CYS A 54 -4.26 -9.51 15.28
C CYS A 54 -3.91 -10.59 16.31
N VAL A 55 -3.50 -11.78 15.85
CA VAL A 55 -3.31 -12.95 16.73
C VAL A 55 -2.04 -12.85 17.56
N VAL A 56 -0.90 -12.48 16.94
CA VAL A 56 0.40 -12.47 17.62
C VAL A 56 0.40 -11.49 18.79
N PRO A 57 -0.05 -10.23 18.66
CA PRO A 57 -0.08 -9.31 19.80
C PRO A 57 -0.93 -9.82 20.96
N VAL A 58 -2.08 -10.45 20.68
CA VAL A 58 -2.96 -10.99 21.73
C VAL A 58 -2.29 -12.14 22.48
N VAL A 59 -1.69 -13.09 21.76
CA VAL A 59 -1.01 -14.25 22.36
C VAL A 59 0.18 -13.80 23.20
N VAL A 60 1.01 -12.89 22.65
CA VAL A 60 2.20 -12.41 23.36
C VAL A 60 1.81 -11.55 24.57
N LEU A 61 0.79 -10.70 24.45
CA LEU A 61 0.29 -9.91 25.57
C LEU A 61 -0.26 -10.80 26.69
N ALA A 62 -1.03 -11.84 26.35
CA ALA A 62 -1.50 -12.82 27.32
C ALA A 62 -0.32 -13.48 28.05
N ARG A 63 0.75 -13.83 27.33
CA ARG A 63 1.95 -14.39 27.94
C ARG A 63 2.67 -13.38 28.84
N LEU A 64 2.82 -12.13 28.40
CA LEU A 64 3.45 -11.05 29.17
C LEU A 64 2.71 -10.80 30.48
N VAL A 65 1.37 -10.76 30.49
CA VAL A 65 0.58 -10.59 31.73
C VAL A 65 0.91 -11.65 32.78
N THR A 66 1.19 -12.89 32.36
CA THR A 66 1.54 -13.98 33.30
C THR A 66 2.95 -13.90 33.88
N VAL A 67 3.84 -13.09 33.28
CA VAL A 67 5.27 -13.07 33.62
C VAL A 67 5.69 -11.72 34.20
N ASP A 68 5.22 -10.63 33.58
CA ASP A 68 5.48 -9.27 34.02
C ASP A 68 4.34 -8.32 33.62
N TRP A 69 3.51 -7.95 34.60
CA TRP A 69 2.37 -7.07 34.38
C TRP A 69 2.79 -5.66 33.93
N ALA A 70 3.93 -5.15 34.41
CA ALA A 70 4.41 -3.81 34.07
C ALA A 70 4.74 -3.71 32.57
N SER A 71 5.49 -4.67 32.04
CA SER A 71 5.79 -4.77 30.60
C SER A 71 4.52 -4.98 29.77
N ALA A 72 3.57 -5.78 30.27
CA ALA A 72 2.30 -5.98 29.58
C ALA A 72 1.50 -4.68 29.43
N VAL A 73 1.47 -3.82 30.45
CA VAL A 73 0.80 -2.51 30.38
C VAL A 73 1.48 -1.59 29.37
N VAL A 74 2.82 -1.54 29.37
CA VAL A 74 3.56 -0.76 28.36
C VAL A 74 3.19 -1.21 26.95
N VAL A 75 3.25 -2.53 26.70
CA VAL A 75 2.89 -3.12 25.40
C VAL A 75 1.43 -2.83 25.04
N LEU A 76 0.49 -2.95 25.99
CA LEU A 76 -0.93 -2.68 25.75
C LEU A 76 -1.18 -1.24 25.27
N VAL A 77 -0.39 -0.28 25.76
CA VAL A 77 -0.49 1.14 25.37
C VAL A 77 0.24 1.43 24.05
N THR A 78 1.41 0.83 23.83
CA THR A 78 2.24 1.10 22.63
C THR A 78 1.76 0.33 21.39
N VAL A 79 1.19 -0.86 21.54
CA VAL A 79 0.66 -1.67 20.43
C VAL A 79 -0.35 -0.93 19.57
N PRO A 80 -1.44 -0.32 20.12
CA PRO A 80 -2.40 0.42 19.32
C PRO A 80 -1.82 1.73 18.75
N LEU A 81 -0.73 2.23 19.31
CA LEU A 81 -0.06 3.42 18.81
C LEU A 81 0.57 3.19 17.42
N VAL A 82 1.05 1.98 17.14
CA VAL A 82 1.63 1.58 15.83
C VAL A 82 0.61 1.73 14.68
N PRO A 83 -0.58 1.08 14.71
CA PRO A 83 -1.57 1.25 13.65
C PRO A 83 -2.14 2.67 13.60
N VAL A 84 -2.27 3.38 14.73
CA VAL A 84 -2.73 4.78 14.75
C VAL A 84 -1.76 5.69 14.00
N PHE A 85 -0.46 5.63 14.29
CA PHE A 85 0.54 6.41 13.55
C PHE A 85 0.64 5.95 12.09
N GLY A 86 0.56 4.64 11.83
CA GLY A 86 0.49 4.10 10.48
C GLY A 86 -0.66 4.69 9.67
N ALA A 87 -1.87 4.72 10.24
CA ALA A 87 -3.05 5.31 9.60
C ALA A 87 -2.91 6.83 9.42
N LEU A 88 -2.43 7.54 10.43
CA LEU A 88 -2.27 9.00 10.37
C LEU A 88 -1.28 9.42 9.27
N VAL A 89 -0.14 8.72 9.17
CA VAL A 89 0.84 8.95 8.12
C VAL A 89 0.29 8.52 6.76
N GLY A 90 -0.40 7.38 6.68
CA GLY A 90 -1.04 6.91 5.46
C GLY A 90 -2.11 7.86 4.91
N MET A 91 -2.95 8.43 5.77
CA MET A 91 -3.98 9.40 5.40
C MET A 91 -3.38 10.71 4.88
N ARG A 92 -2.39 11.27 5.58
CA ARG A 92 -1.70 12.49 5.13
C ARG A 92 -0.98 12.26 3.81
N THR A 93 -0.39 11.08 3.66
CA THR A 93 0.23 10.62 2.42
C THR A 93 -0.77 10.54 1.26
N ALA A 94 -1.92 9.90 1.48
CA ALA A 94 -2.96 9.72 0.46
C ALA A 94 -3.52 11.07 -0.01
N ALA A 95 -3.76 12.01 0.92
CA ALA A 95 -4.27 13.34 0.61
C ALA A 95 -3.30 14.18 -0.25
N LEU A 96 -1.99 14.05 -0.03
CA LEU A 96 -0.96 14.73 -0.81
C LEU A 96 -0.76 14.08 -2.19
N THR A 97 -0.89 12.76 -2.26
CA THR A 97 -0.67 11.96 -3.46
C THR A 97 -1.85 12.06 -4.43
N GLY A 98 -3.09 11.88 -3.98
CA GLY A 98 -4.27 11.81 -4.86
C GLY A 98 -4.47 13.04 -5.76
N ARG A 99 -4.23 14.25 -5.23
CA ARG A 99 -4.39 15.50 -6.01
C ARG A 99 -3.38 15.64 -7.14
N GLN A 100 -2.16 15.14 -6.97
CA GLN A 100 -1.13 15.20 -8.01
C GLN A 100 -1.27 14.10 -9.05
N TRP A 101 -1.74 12.91 -8.68
CA TRP A 101 -1.92 11.80 -9.61
C TRP A 101 -3.04 12.04 -10.62
N ALA A 102 -4.12 12.70 -10.20
CA ALA A 102 -5.20 13.12 -11.10
C ALA A 102 -4.71 14.14 -12.17
N LEU A 103 -3.80 15.05 -11.78
CA LEU A 103 -3.15 15.98 -12.71
C LEU A 103 -2.20 15.25 -13.67
N LEU A 104 -1.45 14.26 -13.19
CA LEU A 104 -0.53 13.47 -14.01
C LEU A 104 -1.29 12.57 -15.03
N HIS A 105 -2.41 11.97 -14.64
CA HIS A 105 -3.25 11.16 -15.53
C HIS A 105 -3.88 12.00 -16.65
N ARG A 106 -4.34 13.22 -16.34
CA ARG A 106 -4.81 14.17 -17.35
C ARG A 106 -3.71 14.57 -18.34
N LEU A 107 -2.47 14.74 -17.87
CA LEU A 107 -1.31 15.02 -18.74
C LEU A 107 -0.88 13.79 -19.57
N GLY A 108 -1.05 12.57 -19.07
CA GLY A 108 -0.69 11.33 -19.78
C GLY A 108 -1.56 11.02 -20.99
N GLY A 109 -2.87 11.33 -20.92
CA GLY A 109 -3.75 11.28 -22.10
C GLY A 109 -3.27 12.23 -23.19
N HIS A 110 -2.93 13.45 -22.80
CA HIS A 110 -2.35 14.45 -23.70
C HIS A 110 -0.99 14.03 -24.28
N PHE A 111 -0.17 13.29 -23.52
CA PHE A 111 1.10 12.73 -24.01
C PHE A 111 0.89 11.77 -25.18
N ARG A 112 -0.17 10.94 -25.11
CA ARG A 112 -0.51 9.99 -26.18
C ARG A 112 -1.02 10.70 -27.43
N ASP A 113 -1.83 11.74 -27.24
CA ASP A 113 -2.35 12.56 -28.34
C ASP A 113 -1.25 13.35 -29.05
N VAL A 114 -0.30 13.90 -28.29
CA VAL A 114 0.88 14.61 -28.84
C VAL A 114 1.85 13.64 -29.53
N LEU A 115 2.07 12.44 -28.97
CA LEU A 115 2.88 11.40 -29.63
C LEU A 115 2.22 10.86 -30.90
N ALA A 116 0.88 10.76 -30.94
CA ALA A 116 0.15 10.35 -32.13
C ALA A 116 0.18 11.41 -33.24
N GLY A 117 0.28 12.71 -32.89
CA GLY A 117 0.41 13.83 -33.83
C GLY A 117 1.85 14.13 -34.30
N LEU A 118 2.87 13.49 -33.71
CA LEU A 118 4.29 13.68 -34.07
C LEU A 118 4.63 13.42 -35.55
N PRO A 119 4.10 12.38 -36.22
CA PRO A 119 4.39 12.13 -37.64
C PRO A 119 3.90 13.29 -38.51
N THR A 120 2.71 13.81 -38.21
CA THR A 120 2.08 14.95 -38.88
C THR A 120 2.87 16.23 -38.66
N LEU A 121 3.38 16.47 -37.44
CA LEU A 121 4.18 17.66 -37.12
C LEU A 121 5.60 17.61 -37.67
N ARG A 122 6.22 16.43 -37.77
CA ARG A 122 7.53 16.23 -38.43
C ARG A 122 7.47 16.59 -39.91
N ALA A 123 6.35 16.31 -40.58
CA ALA A 123 6.12 16.68 -41.97
C ALA A 123 6.10 18.20 -42.21
N PHE A 124 5.84 19.01 -41.18
CA PHE A 124 5.81 20.49 -41.26
C PHE A 124 7.07 21.19 -40.69
N GLY A 125 8.12 20.45 -40.28
CA GLY A 125 9.45 21.03 -40.00
C GLY A 125 9.63 21.84 -38.70
N ARG A 126 8.81 21.65 -37.66
CA ARG A 126 8.88 22.43 -36.39
C ARG A 126 9.35 21.63 -35.16
N THR A 127 10.57 21.09 -35.20
CA THR A 127 11.09 20.14 -34.18
C THR A 127 11.63 20.76 -32.88
N GLY A 128 12.00 22.04 -32.85
CA GLY A 128 12.64 22.68 -31.69
C GLY A 128 11.75 22.84 -30.45
N HIS A 129 10.50 23.28 -30.63
CA HIS A 129 9.54 23.55 -29.54
C HIS A 129 9.07 22.26 -28.82
N GLN A 130 9.16 21.10 -29.49
CA GLN A 130 8.63 19.83 -28.99
C GLN A 130 9.59 19.11 -28.03
N SER A 131 10.89 19.40 -28.11
CA SER A 131 11.91 18.87 -27.17
C SER A 131 11.72 19.41 -25.75
N GLY A 132 11.26 20.67 -25.61
CA GLY A 132 10.95 21.29 -24.32
C GLY A 132 9.76 20.62 -23.64
N VAL A 133 8.70 20.34 -24.41
CA VAL A 133 7.49 19.66 -23.93
C VAL A 133 7.82 18.25 -23.43
N VAL A 134 8.58 17.46 -24.20
CA VAL A 134 9.01 16.11 -23.76
C VAL A 134 9.87 16.16 -22.51
N ARG A 135 10.77 17.14 -22.39
CA ARG A 135 11.64 17.30 -21.21
C ARG A 135 10.85 17.72 -19.98
N GLU A 136 9.90 18.63 -20.11
CA GLU A 136 9.03 19.08 -19.02
C GLU A 136 8.14 17.93 -18.49
N LEU A 137 7.64 17.09 -19.40
CA LEU A 137 6.89 15.87 -19.09
C LEU A 137 7.76 14.81 -18.39
N ALA A 138 8.98 14.56 -18.90
CA ALA A 138 9.93 13.65 -18.26
C ALA A 138 10.31 14.12 -16.85
N ASP A 139 10.54 15.42 -16.66
CA ASP A 139 10.80 16.02 -15.35
C ASP A 139 9.59 15.93 -14.42
N GLY A 140 8.37 16.08 -14.96
CA GLY A 140 7.13 15.85 -14.23
C GLY A 140 7.05 14.42 -13.68
N HIS A 141 7.34 13.43 -14.51
CA HIS A 141 7.37 12.02 -14.12
C HIS A 141 8.46 11.73 -13.08
N ARG A 142 9.70 12.23 -13.29
CA ARG A 142 10.82 12.08 -12.34
C ARG A 142 10.46 12.65 -10.96
N ARG A 143 9.88 13.86 -10.91
CA ARG A 143 9.44 14.50 -9.66
C ARG A 143 8.37 13.67 -8.95
N ALA A 144 7.40 13.13 -9.70
CA ALA A 144 6.34 12.29 -9.14
C ALA A 144 6.91 11.00 -8.52
N SER A 145 7.79 10.30 -9.23
CA SER A 145 8.40 9.06 -8.75
C SER A 145 9.26 9.27 -7.49
N VAL A 146 10.09 10.32 -7.46
CA VAL A 146 10.89 10.66 -6.27
C VAL A 146 10.00 11.01 -5.08
N ARG A 147 8.86 11.68 -5.31
CA ARG A 147 7.92 12.03 -4.25
C ARG A 147 7.23 10.80 -3.66
N ALA A 148 6.81 9.85 -4.52
CA ALA A 148 6.26 8.57 -4.09
C ALA A 148 7.27 7.77 -3.25
N LEU A 149 8.53 7.74 -3.68
CA LEU A 149 9.60 7.06 -2.95
C LEU A 149 9.87 7.71 -1.58
N ARG A 150 9.93 9.04 -1.51
CA ARG A 150 10.07 9.78 -0.24
C ARG A 150 8.97 9.45 0.75
N VAL A 151 7.75 9.38 0.27
CA VAL A 151 6.56 9.03 1.05
C VAL A 151 6.66 7.61 1.62
N ALA A 152 7.03 6.64 0.78
CA ALA A 152 7.18 5.25 1.21
C ALA A 152 8.25 5.10 2.30
N PHE A 153 9.41 5.75 2.10
CA PHE A 153 10.49 5.74 3.10
C PHE A 153 10.11 6.45 4.39
N LEU A 154 9.48 7.63 4.33
CA LEU A 154 9.12 8.37 5.54
C LEU A 154 8.08 7.61 6.37
N SER A 155 7.11 6.96 5.70
CA SER A 155 6.12 6.12 6.36
C SER A 155 6.77 4.91 7.03
N SER A 156 7.68 4.24 6.32
CA SER A 156 8.46 3.13 6.87
C SER A 156 9.34 3.55 8.05
N LEU A 157 9.99 4.71 7.96
CA LEU A 157 10.87 5.23 9.00
C LEU A 157 10.11 5.55 10.28
N VAL A 158 8.93 6.16 10.17
CA VAL A 158 8.08 6.46 11.34
C VAL A 158 7.64 5.17 12.03
N LEU A 159 7.18 4.18 11.26
CA LEU A 159 6.83 2.85 11.79
C LEU A 159 8.01 2.19 12.51
N GLU A 160 9.22 2.29 11.93
CA GLU A 160 10.42 1.71 12.51
C GLU A 160 10.82 2.42 13.81
N LEU A 161 10.77 3.76 13.84
CA LEU A 161 11.06 4.55 15.04
C LEU A 161 10.07 4.28 16.18
N VAL A 162 8.77 4.23 15.89
CA VAL A 162 7.75 3.94 16.89
C VAL A 162 7.97 2.54 17.48
N CYS A 163 8.28 1.57 16.64
CA CYS A 163 8.56 0.21 17.09
C CYS A 163 9.83 0.14 17.95
N ALA A 164 10.93 0.75 17.49
CA ALA A 164 12.19 0.77 18.23
C ALA A 164 12.04 1.45 19.59
N LEU A 165 11.33 2.58 19.65
CA LEU A 165 11.04 3.29 20.89
C LEU A 165 10.17 2.44 21.83
N SER A 166 9.16 1.75 21.29
CA SER A 166 8.29 0.88 22.07
C SER A 166 9.04 -0.30 22.68
N VAL A 167 9.98 -0.91 21.94
CA VAL A 167 10.86 -1.97 22.47
C VAL A 167 11.79 -1.40 23.54
N ALA A 168 12.37 -0.22 23.33
CA ALA A 168 13.23 0.43 24.32
C ALA A 168 12.50 0.74 25.63
N LEU A 169 11.25 1.20 25.55
CA LEU A 169 10.39 1.48 26.72
C LEU A 169 10.15 0.25 27.59
N VAL A 170 10.17 -0.95 27.03
CA VAL A 170 10.08 -2.21 27.78
C VAL A 170 11.46 -2.67 28.24
N ALA A 171 12.47 -2.59 27.36
CA ALA A 171 13.79 -3.12 27.62
C ALA A 171 14.52 -2.39 28.76
N VAL A 172 14.40 -1.06 28.85
CA VAL A 172 15.10 -0.26 29.87
C VAL A 172 14.62 -0.62 31.30
N PRO A 173 13.32 -0.60 31.62
CA PRO A 173 12.83 -1.02 32.94
C PRO A 173 13.19 -2.47 33.28
N VAL A 174 13.11 -3.38 32.30
CA VAL A 174 13.49 -4.79 32.50
C VAL A 174 14.97 -4.91 32.85
N GLY A 175 15.84 -4.20 32.13
CA GLY A 175 17.28 -4.17 32.41
C GLY A 175 17.61 -3.65 33.80
N LEU A 176 16.98 -2.54 34.22
CA LEU A 176 17.16 -1.98 35.56
C LEU A 176 16.71 -2.96 36.66
N ARG A 177 15.55 -3.60 36.49
CA ARG A 177 15.04 -4.59 37.45
C ARG A 177 15.91 -5.82 37.57
N LEU A 178 16.54 -6.26 36.48
CA LEU A 178 17.52 -7.34 36.48
C LEU A 178 18.79 -6.93 37.26
N LEU A 179 19.31 -5.72 37.02
CA LEU A 179 20.48 -5.19 37.73
C LEU A 179 20.25 -5.06 39.23
N GLU A 180 19.04 -4.65 39.62
CA GLU A 180 18.65 -4.51 41.03
C GLU A 180 18.24 -5.84 41.69
N GLY A 181 18.28 -6.97 40.96
CA GLY A 181 17.87 -8.28 41.48
C GLY A 181 16.37 -8.41 41.76
N ARG A 182 15.54 -7.46 41.32
CA ARG A 182 14.07 -7.44 41.50
C ARG A 182 13.32 -8.30 40.48
N MET A 183 14.04 -9.03 39.64
CA MET A 183 13.47 -9.84 38.57
C MET A 183 14.38 -11.01 38.22
N ALA A 184 13.80 -12.18 37.98
CA ALA A 184 14.55 -13.35 37.55
C ALA A 184 15.06 -13.18 36.10
N LEU A 185 16.28 -13.62 35.83
CA LEU A 185 16.89 -13.57 34.49
C LEU A 185 16.01 -14.27 33.44
N SER A 186 15.43 -15.43 33.76
CA SER A 186 14.54 -16.17 32.87
C SER A 186 13.30 -15.35 32.48
N ALA A 187 12.68 -14.66 33.43
CA ALA A 187 11.56 -13.76 33.17
C ALA A 187 11.99 -12.57 32.30
N GLY A 188 13.16 -11.99 32.57
CA GLY A 188 13.69 -10.88 31.77
C GLY A 188 14.02 -11.24 30.35
N LEU A 189 14.71 -12.35 30.13
CA LEU A 189 14.99 -12.84 28.79
C LEU A 189 13.70 -13.14 28.03
N LEU A 190 12.71 -13.76 28.68
CA LEU A 190 11.42 -14.04 28.06
C LEU A 190 10.72 -12.75 27.61
N VAL A 191 10.66 -11.73 28.49
CA VAL A 191 10.06 -10.43 28.14
C VAL A 191 10.83 -9.76 26.99
N LEU A 192 12.15 -9.72 27.06
CA LEU A 192 12.99 -9.08 26.03
C LEU A 192 12.87 -9.75 24.66
N VAL A 193 12.73 -11.08 24.61
CA VAL A 193 12.55 -11.83 23.36
C VAL A 193 11.13 -11.69 22.82
N LEU A 194 10.11 -11.73 23.68
CA LEU A 194 8.70 -11.65 23.26
C LEU A 194 8.29 -10.24 22.82
N THR A 195 8.85 -9.20 23.42
CA THR A 195 8.48 -7.81 23.13
C THR A 195 8.58 -7.44 21.64
N PRO A 196 9.69 -7.67 20.92
CA PRO A 196 9.78 -7.34 19.48
C PRO A 196 8.83 -8.16 18.60
N GLU A 197 8.47 -9.38 19.01
CA GLU A 197 7.52 -10.25 18.28
C GLU A 197 6.12 -9.65 18.19
N VAL A 198 5.72 -8.85 19.18
CA VAL A 198 4.44 -8.12 19.16
C VAL A 198 4.36 -7.14 17.99
N TYR A 199 5.45 -6.43 17.71
CA TYR A 199 5.45 -5.33 16.76
C TYR A 199 5.83 -5.74 15.33
N LEU A 200 6.51 -6.88 15.16
CA LEU A 200 6.87 -7.45 13.87
C LEU A 200 5.70 -7.53 12.87
N PRO A 201 4.58 -8.19 13.21
CA PRO A 201 3.49 -8.37 12.25
C PRO A 201 2.74 -7.07 11.95
N LEU A 202 2.68 -6.14 12.91
CA LEU A 202 2.10 -4.80 12.73
C LEU A 202 2.90 -3.97 11.72
N ARG A 203 4.24 -3.97 11.84
CA ARG A 203 5.12 -3.31 10.86
C ARG A 203 4.95 -3.91 9.46
N ALA A 204 4.98 -5.23 9.36
CA ALA A 204 4.82 -5.92 8.08
C ALA A 204 3.42 -5.70 7.47
N LEU A 205 2.37 -5.54 8.29
CA LEU A 205 1.05 -5.16 7.82
C LEU A 205 1.05 -3.75 7.21
N GLY A 206 1.72 -2.78 7.83
CA GLY A 206 1.87 -1.42 7.29
C GLY A 206 2.55 -1.41 5.91
N GLN A 207 3.63 -2.19 5.75
CA GLN A 207 4.32 -2.35 4.46
C GLN A 207 3.41 -2.97 3.40
N ARG A 208 2.68 -4.04 3.76
CA ARG A 208 1.76 -4.73 2.84
C ARG A 208 0.52 -3.91 2.52
N PHE A 209 0.06 -3.05 3.42
CA PHE A 209 -1.07 -2.14 3.17
C PHE A 209 -0.77 -1.15 2.05
N HIS A 210 0.42 -0.54 2.05
CA HIS A 210 0.81 0.36 0.96
C HIS A 210 0.93 -0.39 -0.38
N ALA A 211 1.53 -1.57 -0.38
CA ALA A 211 1.63 -2.42 -1.57
C ALA A 211 0.26 -2.87 -2.10
N SER A 212 -0.71 -3.18 -1.22
CA SER A 212 -2.05 -3.61 -1.62
C SER A 212 -2.95 -2.43 -2.01
N ALA A 213 -2.82 -1.27 -1.36
CA ALA A 213 -3.59 -0.06 -1.68
C ALA A 213 -3.29 0.46 -3.10
N GLU A 214 -2.04 0.38 -3.57
CA GLU A 214 -1.70 0.67 -4.96
C GLU A 214 -2.40 -0.28 -5.94
N GLY A 215 -2.46 -1.57 -5.61
CA GLY A 215 -3.14 -2.59 -6.42
C GLY A 215 -4.66 -2.40 -6.48
N VAL A 216 -5.29 -2.11 -5.34
CA VAL A 216 -6.74 -1.85 -5.26
C VAL A 216 -7.12 -0.57 -6.00
N ALA A 217 -6.36 0.53 -5.82
CA ALA A 217 -6.61 1.78 -6.53
C ALA A 217 -6.44 1.63 -8.05
N ALA A 218 -5.46 0.85 -8.51
CA ALA A 218 -5.29 0.54 -9.93
C ALA A 218 -6.46 -0.29 -10.48
N ALA A 219 -6.99 -1.23 -9.71
CA ALA A 219 -8.17 -2.01 -10.08
C ALA A 219 -9.43 -1.13 -10.14
N GLU A 220 -9.68 -0.30 -9.11
CA GLU A 220 -10.80 0.65 -9.05
C GLU A 220 -10.78 1.66 -10.20
N ALA A 221 -9.62 2.25 -10.50
CA ALA A 221 -9.47 3.18 -11.63
C ALA A 221 -9.78 2.50 -12.97
N ALA A 222 -9.40 1.24 -13.11
CA ALA A 222 -9.70 0.46 -14.29
C ALA A 222 -11.19 0.12 -14.40
N PHE A 223 -11.86 -0.20 -13.27
CA PHE A 223 -13.32 -0.39 -13.23
C PHE A 223 -14.10 0.90 -13.51
N ALA A 224 -13.69 2.03 -12.93
CA ALA A 224 -14.33 3.32 -13.16
C ALA A 224 -14.26 3.76 -14.64
N ALA A 225 -13.18 3.41 -15.34
CA ALA A 225 -13.05 3.64 -16.78
C ALA A 225 -14.03 2.78 -17.62
N LEU A 226 -14.50 1.64 -17.11
CA LEU A 226 -15.53 0.81 -17.76
C LEU A 226 -16.96 1.28 -17.49
N ASP A 227 -17.21 1.91 -16.34
CA ASP A 227 -18.56 2.38 -15.97
C ASP A 227 -18.95 3.70 -16.65
N VAL A 228 -18.06 4.30 -17.47
CA VAL A 228 -18.43 5.41 -18.35
C VAL A 228 -19.34 4.88 -19.46
N PRO A 229 -20.61 5.34 -19.58
CA PRO A 229 -21.51 4.87 -20.62
C PRO A 229 -20.92 5.17 -22.00
N ALA A 230 -20.81 4.14 -22.85
CA ALA A 230 -20.44 4.32 -24.25
C ALA A 230 -21.36 5.38 -24.88
N PRO A 231 -20.83 6.37 -25.64
CA PRO A 231 -21.67 7.31 -26.36
C PRO A 231 -22.64 6.50 -27.22
N ARG A 232 -23.94 6.78 -27.07
CA ARG A 232 -24.96 6.18 -27.94
C ARG A 232 -24.52 6.47 -29.37
N ALA A 233 -24.15 5.43 -30.12
CA ALA A 233 -23.98 5.53 -31.55
C ALA A 233 -25.27 6.16 -32.09
N GLY A 234 -25.14 7.40 -32.59
CA GLY A 234 -26.26 8.18 -33.07
C GLY A 234 -27.05 7.36 -34.07
N GLY A 235 -28.31 7.09 -33.74
CA GLY A 235 -29.27 6.56 -34.69
C GLY A 235 -29.40 7.52 -35.86
N ARG A 236 -29.21 6.97 -37.05
CA ARG A 236 -29.57 7.44 -38.40
C ARG A 236 -30.41 8.72 -38.48
N VAL A 237 -30.01 9.61 -39.38
CA VAL A 237 -30.88 10.08 -40.48
C VAL A 237 -30.06 10.00 -41.77
#